data_AF-A0A354FTD6-F1
#
_entry.id   AF-A0A354FTD6-F1
#
_cell.length_a   1.000
_cell.length_b   1.000
_cell.length_c   1.000
_cell.angle_alpha   90.00
_cell.angle_beta   90.00
_cell.angle_gamma   90.00
#
_symmetry.space_group_name_H-M   'P 1'
#
loop_
_entity.id
_entity.type
_entity.pdbx_description
1 polymer ?
#
loop_
_entity_poly.entity_id
_entity_poly.type
_entity_poly.pdbx_seq_one_letter_code
_entity_poly.pdbx_strand_id
1 'polypeptide(L)'
;MYKNSWAAIMKSARSGSSWSGSETNRTFLNTGGGQFSDASYISGFGFDDDGRALAITDWDGDGDLDLWAHNRTAPRLRLLRNSSPKANRSVAFRLKGGEKSNRDAIGARLKLTLSNGSELLQTLRAGSAFLSQSSKWVHFGIDPGAAPSSLHVIWPDGFEESFSEIAAGERYHIAEGEVLKKASPRAALHLGPARQRPIAPQSPEQMVLPGRIPLPEFRYIPAGKMEAAGISRGEKPLLITLFSGTCESCTEELHQFARDEERIKTAGLEVLALSVDKLVAGSDHLAAGKLITASKFPFPSGTITPLSADHLRFLLKSLYDFPASFSVPISLLLDEERRLFAIYRGRVSTDLILHDVAFSKANDNQLRDLSVPFP
;
A
#
# COMPACT_ATOMS: atom_id res chain seq x y z
N MET A 1 -12.51 5.32 -32.02
CA MET A 1 -12.66 3.94 -31.51
C MET A 1 -11.62 3.61 -30.43
N TYR A 2 -10.31 3.68 -30.72
CA TYR A 2 -9.22 3.38 -29.77
C TYR A 2 -9.32 4.12 -28.42
N LYS A 3 -9.54 5.44 -28.41
CA LYS A 3 -9.66 6.23 -27.17
C LYS A 3 -10.78 5.75 -26.24
N ASN A 4 -11.91 5.35 -26.81
CA ASN A 4 -13.06 4.86 -26.04
C ASN A 4 -12.80 3.46 -25.49
N SER A 5 -12.18 2.58 -26.28
CA SER A 5 -11.75 1.26 -25.84
C SER A 5 -10.69 1.35 -24.74
N TRP A 6 -9.71 2.24 -24.89
CA TRP A 6 -8.70 2.50 -23.86
C TRP A 6 -9.33 3.04 -22.58
N ALA A 7 -10.23 4.02 -22.68
CA ALA A 7 -10.95 4.54 -21.53
C ALA A 7 -11.79 3.45 -20.84
N ALA A 8 -12.42 2.54 -21.59
CA ALA A 8 -13.19 1.43 -21.04
C ALA A 8 -12.28 0.40 -20.32
N ILE A 9 -11.14 0.03 -20.91
CA ILE A 9 -10.14 -0.86 -20.30
C ILE A 9 -9.60 -0.24 -19.02
N MET A 10 -9.22 1.05 -19.05
CA MET A 10 -8.72 1.76 -17.87
C MET A 10 -9.79 1.91 -16.79
N LYS A 11 -11.06 2.12 -17.18
CA LYS A 11 -12.19 2.12 -16.23
C LYS A 11 -12.35 0.75 -15.57
N SER A 12 -12.28 -0.34 -16.35
CA SER A 12 -12.35 -1.72 -15.83
C SER A 12 -11.17 -2.02 -14.87
N ALA A 13 -9.97 -1.60 -15.25
CA ALA A 13 -8.76 -1.71 -14.43
C ALA A 13 -8.93 -1.00 -13.07
N ARG A 14 -9.42 0.24 -13.09
CA ARG A 14 -9.67 1.08 -11.92
C ARG A 14 -10.85 0.61 -11.08
N SER A 15 -11.76 -0.19 -11.64
CA SER A 15 -12.79 -0.87 -10.86
C SER A 15 -12.35 -2.21 -10.28
N GLY A 16 -11.06 -2.56 -10.39
CA GLY A 16 -10.47 -3.75 -9.76
C GLY A 16 -10.25 -4.93 -10.70
N SER A 17 -10.79 -4.92 -11.92
CA SER A 17 -10.65 -6.02 -12.88
C SER A 17 -9.20 -6.26 -13.30
N SER A 18 -8.77 -7.53 -13.32
CA SER A 18 -7.45 -7.91 -13.81
C SER A 18 -7.33 -7.75 -15.32
N TRP A 19 -6.13 -7.38 -15.80
CA TRP A 19 -5.86 -7.39 -17.25
C TRP A 19 -5.49 -8.77 -17.77
N SER A 20 -5.00 -9.66 -16.91
CA SER A 20 -4.46 -10.98 -17.27
C SER A 20 -4.99 -12.11 -16.39
N GLY A 21 -6.12 -11.91 -15.70
CA GLY A 21 -6.83 -12.98 -14.97
C GLY A 21 -6.07 -13.56 -13.78
N SER A 22 -5.28 -12.76 -13.07
CA SER A 22 -4.47 -13.21 -11.92
C SER A 22 -3.46 -14.32 -12.30
N GLU A 23 -2.81 -14.16 -13.44
CA GLU A 23 -1.80 -15.09 -13.92
C GLU A 23 -0.70 -15.34 -12.88
N THR A 24 -0.45 -16.62 -12.58
CA THR A 24 0.55 -17.02 -11.60
C THR A 24 1.94 -16.52 -11.98
N ASN A 25 2.63 -15.89 -11.04
CA ASN A 25 4.06 -15.60 -11.16
C ASN A 25 4.86 -16.88 -11.43
N ARG A 26 5.80 -16.85 -12.38
CA ARG A 26 6.60 -18.01 -12.76
C ARG A 26 8.06 -17.92 -12.33
N THR A 27 8.59 -19.00 -11.76
CA THR A 27 10.02 -19.20 -11.48
C THR A 27 10.49 -20.47 -12.14
N PHE A 28 11.59 -20.38 -12.89
CA PHE A 28 12.19 -21.54 -13.55
C PHE A 28 13.60 -21.77 -12.99
N LEU A 29 13.83 -22.96 -12.43
CA LEU A 29 15.14 -23.38 -11.94
C LEU A 29 15.96 -23.94 -13.11
N ASN A 30 17.13 -23.35 -13.36
CA ASN A 30 18.08 -23.91 -14.33
C ASN A 30 18.65 -25.22 -13.79
N THR A 31 18.43 -26.32 -14.50
CA THR A 31 18.90 -27.66 -14.12
C THR A 31 20.18 -28.08 -14.85
N GLY A 32 20.82 -27.14 -15.58
CA GLY A 32 21.96 -27.42 -16.44
C GLY A 32 21.55 -27.92 -17.83
N GLY A 33 22.51 -27.98 -18.76
CA GLY A 33 22.29 -28.50 -20.11
C GLY A 33 21.27 -27.72 -20.95
N GLY A 34 20.98 -26.46 -20.58
CA GLY A 34 19.95 -25.65 -21.24
C GLY A 34 18.51 -26.00 -20.85
N GLN A 35 18.31 -26.83 -19.82
CA GLN A 35 17.00 -27.22 -19.33
C GLN A 35 16.59 -26.42 -18.09
N PHE A 36 15.28 -26.25 -17.95
CA PHE A 36 14.66 -25.54 -16.85
C PHE A 36 13.47 -26.32 -16.30
N SER A 37 13.32 -26.32 -14.98
CA SER A 37 12.16 -26.89 -14.29
C SER A 37 11.30 -25.77 -13.71
N ASP A 38 9.97 -25.85 -13.85
CA ASP A 38 9.05 -24.93 -13.18
C ASP A 38 9.16 -25.16 -11.66
N ALA A 39 9.61 -24.13 -10.95
CA ALA A 39 9.80 -24.10 -9.52
C ALA A 39 8.90 -23.05 -8.84
N SER A 40 7.87 -22.55 -9.52
CA SER A 40 7.08 -21.39 -9.09
C SER A 40 6.45 -21.55 -7.71
N TYR A 41 5.74 -22.67 -7.48
CA TYR A 41 5.09 -22.91 -6.20
C TYR A 41 6.09 -23.32 -5.10
N ILE A 42 7.09 -24.15 -5.45
CA ILE A 42 8.07 -24.64 -4.48
C ILE A 42 9.04 -23.55 -4.01
N SER A 43 9.27 -22.50 -4.81
CA SER A 43 10.04 -21.32 -4.42
C SER A 43 9.25 -20.37 -3.52
N GLY A 44 7.92 -20.57 -3.41
CA GLY A 44 7.02 -19.64 -2.73
C GLY A 44 6.70 -18.37 -3.52
N PHE A 45 7.12 -18.27 -4.79
CA PHE A 45 6.84 -17.09 -5.63
C PHE A 45 5.58 -17.21 -6.49
N GLY A 46 5.04 -18.43 -6.66
CA GLY A 46 3.88 -18.76 -7.48
C GLY A 46 2.54 -18.24 -6.93
N PHE A 47 2.42 -16.92 -6.78
CA PHE A 47 1.17 -16.27 -6.39
C PHE A 47 0.29 -16.03 -7.61
N ASP A 48 -1.00 -16.35 -7.47
CA ASP A 48 -2.07 -15.99 -8.41
C ASP A 48 -2.50 -14.53 -8.20
N ASP A 49 -1.54 -13.62 -8.33
CA ASP A 49 -1.74 -12.18 -8.19
C ASP A 49 -1.69 -11.49 -9.56
N ASP A 50 -2.23 -10.27 -9.63
CA ASP A 50 -2.10 -9.43 -10.83
C ASP A 50 -0.77 -8.64 -10.83
N GLY A 51 0.36 -9.37 -10.88
CA GLY A 51 1.72 -8.83 -10.78
C GLY A 51 2.12 -7.93 -11.96
N ARG A 52 2.77 -6.80 -11.68
CA ARG A 52 3.18 -5.81 -12.70
C ARG A 52 4.61 -5.31 -12.59
N ALA A 53 5.23 -5.44 -11.43
CA ALA A 53 6.60 -4.99 -11.24
C ALA A 53 7.37 -6.00 -10.39
N LEU A 54 8.67 -6.14 -10.68
CA LEU A 54 9.58 -6.98 -9.94
C LEU A 54 10.92 -6.25 -9.81
N ALA A 55 11.37 -6.03 -8.58
CA ALA A 55 12.68 -5.47 -8.31
C ALA A 55 13.49 -6.46 -7.48
N ILE A 56 14.71 -6.75 -7.93
CA ILE A 56 15.64 -7.67 -7.30
C ILE A 56 16.67 -6.87 -6.52
N THR A 57 16.93 -7.24 -5.27
CA THR A 57 17.93 -6.62 -4.42
C THR A 57 18.31 -7.53 -3.27
N ASP A 58 19.55 -7.45 -2.82
CA ASP A 58 19.96 -7.93 -1.49
C ASP A 58 19.49 -6.88 -0.46
N TRP A 59 18.26 -7.05 0.05
CA TRP A 59 17.55 -6.03 0.83
C TRP A 59 18.13 -5.88 2.23
N ASP A 60 18.42 -6.99 2.90
CA ASP A 60 18.95 -6.99 4.26
C ASP A 60 20.49 -6.99 4.33
N GLY A 61 21.17 -7.29 3.20
CA GLY A 61 22.62 -7.28 3.13
C GLY A 61 23.28 -8.62 3.45
N ASP A 62 22.54 -9.72 3.55
CA ASP A 62 23.08 -11.04 3.88
C ASP A 62 23.70 -11.79 2.68
N GLY A 63 23.56 -11.22 1.48
CA GLY A 63 24.23 -11.64 0.27
C GLY A 63 23.42 -12.61 -0.61
N ASP A 64 22.24 -13.03 -0.16
CA ASP A 64 21.24 -13.59 -1.06
C ASP A 64 20.39 -12.47 -1.73
N LEU A 65 19.69 -12.81 -2.80
CA LEU A 65 18.86 -11.84 -3.52
C LEU A 65 17.40 -12.02 -3.11
N ASP A 66 16.81 -10.92 -2.66
CA ASP A 66 15.40 -10.76 -2.34
C ASP A 66 14.62 -10.16 -3.52
N LEU A 67 13.30 -10.27 -3.43
CA LEU A 67 12.38 -9.78 -4.43
C LEU A 67 11.34 -8.84 -3.82
N TRP A 68 11.18 -7.67 -4.43
CA TRP A 68 10.00 -6.85 -4.27
C TRP A 68 9.08 -7.04 -5.47
N ALA A 69 7.86 -7.50 -5.23
CA ALA A 69 6.83 -7.61 -6.25
C ALA A 69 5.74 -6.56 -6.01
N HIS A 70 5.32 -5.88 -7.07
CA HIS A 70 4.17 -4.98 -7.03
C HIS A 70 3.03 -5.52 -7.88
N ASN A 71 1.85 -5.59 -7.29
CA ASN A 71 0.63 -6.08 -7.89
C ASN A 71 -0.34 -4.92 -8.13
N ARG A 72 -1.17 -5.03 -9.17
CA ARG A 72 -2.23 -4.05 -9.41
C ARG A 72 -3.31 -4.11 -8.33
N THR A 73 -3.63 -5.31 -7.85
CA THR A 73 -4.63 -5.56 -6.79
C THR A 73 -3.96 -5.85 -5.46
N ALA A 74 -4.76 -5.85 -4.39
CA ALA A 74 -4.29 -6.25 -3.08
C ALA A 74 -3.88 -7.74 -3.06
N PRO A 75 -2.81 -8.10 -2.33
CA PRO A 75 -1.84 -7.20 -1.70
C PRO A 75 -0.96 -6.51 -2.76
N ARG A 76 -0.86 -5.16 -2.70
CA ARG A 76 -0.20 -4.36 -3.76
C ARG A 76 1.31 -4.46 -3.76
N LEU A 77 1.92 -4.73 -2.61
CA LEU A 77 3.36 -4.86 -2.47
C LEU A 77 3.68 -6.10 -1.66
N ARG A 78 4.64 -6.89 -2.14
CA ARG A 78 5.18 -8.05 -1.43
C ARG A 78 6.69 -7.96 -1.39
N LEU A 79 7.25 -8.16 -0.21
CA LEU A 79 8.66 -8.50 -0.04
C LEU A 79 8.75 -10.01 0.11
N LEU A 80 9.49 -10.66 -0.78
CA LEU A 80 9.94 -12.02 -0.60
C LEU A 80 11.39 -11.97 -0.18
N ARG A 81 11.61 -12.19 1.11
CA ARG A 81 12.95 -12.33 1.65
C ARG A 81 13.44 -13.75 1.38
N ASN A 82 14.59 -13.88 0.74
CA ASN A 82 15.22 -15.18 0.57
C ASN A 82 15.88 -15.59 1.90
N SER A 83 15.79 -16.87 2.23
CA SER A 83 16.31 -17.41 3.50
C SER A 83 16.79 -18.84 3.29
N SER A 84 17.35 -19.08 2.11
CA SER A 84 17.88 -20.39 1.75
C SER A 84 18.98 -20.79 2.74
N PRO A 85 18.89 -21.98 3.36
CA PRO A 85 19.81 -22.39 4.44
C PRO A 85 21.23 -22.70 3.95
N LYS A 86 21.47 -22.72 2.63
CA LYS A 86 22.81 -22.89 2.06
C LYS A 86 23.47 -21.52 1.99
N ALA A 87 24.67 -21.42 2.58
CA ALA A 87 25.50 -20.22 2.49
C ALA A 87 25.78 -19.89 1.02
N ASN A 88 24.99 -18.98 0.46
CA ASN A 88 25.20 -18.46 -0.88
C ASN A 88 26.41 -17.54 -0.79
N ARG A 89 27.56 -18.04 -1.24
CA ARG A 89 28.75 -17.22 -1.40
C ARG A 89 28.47 -16.31 -2.57
N SER A 90 28.46 -15.01 -2.34
CA SER A 90 28.26 -14.01 -3.39
C SER A 90 29.31 -12.91 -3.29
N VAL A 91 29.42 -12.10 -4.32
CA VAL A 91 30.14 -10.84 -4.27
C VAL A 91 29.34 -9.81 -5.03
N ALA A 92 29.28 -8.58 -4.52
CA ALA A 92 28.54 -7.52 -5.19
C ALA A 92 29.35 -6.23 -5.36
N PHE A 93 29.13 -5.56 -6.48
CA PHE A 93 29.85 -4.34 -6.85
C PHE A 93 28.88 -3.18 -7.10
N ARG A 94 29.19 -2.02 -6.54
CA ARG A 94 28.49 -0.77 -6.83
C ARG A 94 29.44 0.17 -7.56
N LEU A 95 29.07 0.51 -8.79
CA LEU A 95 29.89 1.33 -9.67
C LEU A 95 29.52 2.81 -9.59
N LYS A 96 30.49 3.67 -9.86
CA LYS A 96 30.33 5.10 -10.10
C LYS A 96 31.22 5.50 -11.27
N GLY A 97 30.63 6.05 -12.33
CA GLY A 97 31.37 6.49 -13.51
C GLY A 97 32.22 7.73 -13.24
N GLY A 98 33.29 7.89 -14.02
CA GLY A 98 34.19 9.04 -14.01
C GLY A 98 33.60 10.25 -14.73
N GLU A 99 34.47 11.17 -15.17
CA GLU A 99 34.03 12.40 -15.88
C GLU A 99 33.44 12.14 -17.26
N LYS A 100 33.92 11.11 -17.97
CA LYS A 100 33.50 10.77 -19.34
C LYS A 100 32.32 9.79 -19.38
N SER A 101 32.22 8.93 -18.37
CA SER A 101 31.10 8.00 -18.19
C SER A 101 29.90 8.68 -17.52
N ASN A 102 28.70 8.11 -17.69
CA ASN A 102 27.57 8.55 -16.89
C ASN A 102 27.81 8.22 -15.40
N ARG A 103 27.36 9.08 -14.47
CA ARG A 103 27.62 8.96 -13.03
C ARG A 103 27.29 7.59 -12.43
N ASP A 104 26.24 6.94 -12.94
CA ASP A 104 25.77 5.65 -12.45
C ASP A 104 26.46 4.45 -13.15
N ALA A 105 27.44 4.71 -14.03
CA ALA A 105 28.17 3.71 -14.83
C ALA A 105 27.26 2.76 -15.63
N ILE A 106 26.07 3.20 -16.01
CA ILE A 106 25.13 2.40 -16.80
C ILE A 106 25.78 2.03 -18.13
N GLY A 107 25.76 0.74 -18.46
CA GLY A 107 26.44 0.16 -19.62
C GLY A 107 27.77 -0.53 -19.29
N ALA A 108 28.33 -0.32 -18.08
CA ALA A 108 29.58 -0.98 -17.67
C ALA A 108 29.44 -2.51 -17.69
N ARG A 109 30.48 -3.21 -18.14
CA ARG A 109 30.54 -4.68 -18.22
C ARG A 109 31.56 -5.20 -17.23
N LEU A 110 31.14 -6.16 -16.43
CA LEU A 110 31.95 -6.77 -15.38
C LEU A 110 32.18 -8.23 -15.74
N LYS A 111 33.46 -8.62 -15.80
CA LYS A 111 33.89 -10.01 -15.95
C LYS A 111 34.60 -10.43 -14.68
N LEU A 112 33.97 -11.32 -13.91
CA LEU A 112 34.57 -11.92 -12.72
C LEU A 112 35.16 -13.27 -13.08
N THR A 113 36.47 -13.42 -12.93
CA THR A 113 37.16 -14.71 -13.06
C THR A 113 37.26 -15.36 -11.68
N LEU A 114 37.01 -16.66 -11.62
CA LEU A 114 37.13 -17.46 -10.40
C LEU A 114 38.40 -18.32 -10.41
N SER A 115 38.81 -18.80 -9.24
CA SER A 115 40.01 -19.63 -9.02
C SER A 115 40.02 -20.96 -9.77
N ASN A 116 38.85 -21.46 -10.18
CA ASN A 116 38.70 -22.67 -10.99
C ASN A 116 38.75 -22.36 -12.52
N GLY A 117 38.99 -21.11 -12.90
CA GLY A 117 39.06 -20.64 -14.28
C GLY A 117 37.71 -20.26 -14.90
N SER A 118 36.57 -20.43 -14.21
CA SER A 118 35.28 -20.00 -14.74
C SER A 118 35.16 -18.48 -14.80
N GLU A 119 34.49 -17.96 -15.82
CA GLU A 119 34.21 -16.53 -15.98
C GLU A 119 32.72 -16.25 -15.87
N LEU A 120 32.36 -15.28 -15.04
CA LEU A 120 30.99 -14.78 -14.88
C LEU A 120 30.90 -13.38 -15.46
N LEU A 121 29.88 -13.13 -16.28
CA LEU A 121 29.69 -11.86 -16.98
C LEU A 121 28.38 -11.20 -16.56
N GLN A 122 28.45 -9.92 -16.21
CA GLN A 122 27.29 -9.09 -15.93
C GLN A 122 27.43 -7.71 -16.60
N THR A 123 26.30 -7.06 -16.86
CA THR A 123 26.27 -5.69 -17.38
C THR A 123 25.40 -4.85 -16.48
N LEU A 124 25.89 -3.70 -16.04
CA LEU A 124 25.09 -2.75 -15.28
C LEU A 124 24.08 -2.08 -16.20
N ARG A 125 22.78 -2.24 -15.91
CA ARG A 125 21.68 -1.72 -16.72
C ARG A 125 20.83 -0.72 -15.94
N ALA A 126 20.20 0.19 -16.67
CA ALA A 126 19.07 0.99 -16.21
C ALA A 126 17.79 0.50 -16.91
N GLY A 127 16.71 0.41 -16.16
CA GLY A 127 15.49 -0.32 -16.51
C GLY A 127 15.65 -1.83 -16.31
N SER A 128 14.77 -2.44 -15.53
CA SER A 128 14.66 -3.90 -15.42
C SER A 128 13.22 -4.26 -15.11
N ALA A 129 12.72 -5.35 -15.69
CA ALA A 129 11.31 -5.72 -15.60
C ALA A 129 10.37 -4.57 -16.05
N PHE A 130 9.06 -4.73 -15.84
CA PHE A 130 8.05 -3.73 -16.20
C PHE A 130 7.81 -2.78 -15.02
N LEU A 131 7.73 -1.46 -15.27
CA LEU A 131 7.44 -0.43 -14.27
C LEU A 131 8.30 -0.50 -12.97
N SER A 132 9.53 -1.01 -13.07
CA SER A 132 10.40 -1.25 -11.91
C SER A 132 11.88 -1.06 -12.27
N GLN A 133 12.71 -1.07 -11.23
CA GLN A 133 14.16 -0.98 -11.31
C GLN A 133 14.77 -1.79 -10.17
N SER A 134 15.49 -2.85 -10.52
CA SER A 134 16.32 -3.63 -9.60
C SER A 134 17.51 -2.80 -9.13
N SER A 135 18.12 -3.25 -8.04
CA SER A 135 19.32 -2.65 -7.49
C SER A 135 20.43 -2.49 -8.54
N LYS A 136 21.18 -1.37 -8.50
CA LYS A 136 22.40 -1.19 -9.32
C LYS A 136 23.64 -1.86 -8.70
N TRP A 137 23.46 -2.68 -7.67
CA TRP A 137 24.51 -3.58 -7.21
C TRP A 137 24.61 -4.74 -8.19
N VAL A 138 25.77 -4.89 -8.84
CA VAL A 138 26.04 -6.01 -9.73
C VAL A 138 26.44 -7.20 -8.87
N HIS A 139 25.57 -8.21 -8.81
CA HIS A 139 25.73 -9.39 -7.96
C HIS A 139 26.23 -10.58 -8.76
N PHE A 140 27.18 -11.32 -8.19
CA PHE A 140 27.66 -12.59 -8.69
C PHE A 140 27.50 -13.67 -7.62
N GLY A 141 26.79 -14.76 -7.95
CA GLY A 141 26.84 -16.00 -7.18
C GLY A 141 28.16 -16.72 -7.42
N ILE A 142 28.76 -17.25 -6.35
CA ILE A 142 30.06 -17.92 -6.36
C ILE A 142 29.87 -19.39 -6.00
N ASP A 143 30.41 -20.27 -6.83
CA ASP A 143 30.37 -21.71 -6.56
C ASP A 143 31.05 -22.05 -5.21
N PRO A 144 30.50 -22.99 -4.42
CA PRO A 144 31.03 -23.31 -3.10
C PRO A 144 32.52 -23.67 -3.09
N GLY A 145 33.01 -24.35 -4.14
CA GLY A 145 34.41 -24.77 -4.31
C GLY A 145 35.32 -23.75 -5.01
N ALA A 146 34.83 -22.55 -5.31
CA ALA A 146 35.59 -21.51 -6.00
C ALA A 146 35.79 -20.27 -5.12
N ALA A 147 36.70 -19.39 -5.54
CA ALA A 147 36.88 -18.06 -4.98
C ALA A 147 37.07 -17.03 -6.11
N PRO A 148 36.64 -15.77 -5.94
CA PRO A 148 36.99 -14.70 -6.88
C PRO A 148 38.51 -14.56 -7.01
N SER A 149 39.02 -14.49 -8.23
CA SER A 149 40.45 -14.27 -8.50
C SER A 149 40.73 -12.88 -9.05
N SER A 150 39.88 -12.40 -9.97
CA SER A 150 39.99 -11.06 -10.53
C SER A 150 38.67 -10.56 -11.08
N LEU A 151 38.47 -9.25 -11.04
CA LEU A 151 37.39 -8.55 -11.72
C LEU A 151 37.98 -7.66 -12.78
N HIS A 152 37.51 -7.79 -14.01
CA HIS A 152 37.79 -6.88 -15.10
C HIS A 152 36.54 -6.05 -15.40
N VAL A 153 36.69 -4.73 -15.46
CA VAL A 153 35.60 -3.77 -15.68
C VAL A 153 35.88 -3.02 -16.97
N ILE A 154 34.93 -3.05 -17.90
CA ILE A 154 34.90 -2.21 -19.09
C ILE A 154 33.85 -1.12 -18.84
N TRP A 155 34.28 0.13 -18.74
CA TRP A 155 33.44 1.28 -18.46
C TRP A 155 32.65 1.74 -19.70
N PRO A 156 31.57 2.53 -19.52
CA PRO A 156 30.73 2.99 -20.64
C PRO A 156 31.48 3.77 -21.73
N ASP A 157 32.58 4.44 -21.39
CA ASP A 157 33.45 5.17 -22.31
C ASP A 157 34.51 4.30 -23.00
N GLY A 158 34.59 3.01 -22.65
CA GLY A 158 35.56 2.05 -23.16
C GLY A 158 36.85 1.96 -22.35
N PHE A 159 37.00 2.74 -21.28
CA PHE A 159 38.11 2.56 -20.35
C PHE A 159 38.04 1.19 -19.66
N GLU A 160 39.19 0.59 -19.38
CA GLU A 160 39.28 -0.76 -18.80
C GLU A 160 40.13 -0.78 -17.54
N GLU A 161 39.64 -1.47 -16.50
CA GLU A 161 40.33 -1.62 -15.22
C GLU A 161 40.24 -3.06 -14.71
N SER A 162 41.23 -3.48 -13.91
CA SER A 162 41.26 -4.82 -13.32
C SER A 162 41.62 -4.77 -11.84
N PHE A 163 40.97 -5.62 -11.05
CA PHE A 163 41.12 -5.72 -9.60
C PHE A 163 41.32 -7.17 -9.17
N SER A 164 42.18 -7.43 -8.18
CA SER A 164 42.53 -8.79 -7.72
C SER A 164 42.19 -9.08 -6.25
N GLU A 165 42.04 -8.06 -5.41
CA GLU A 165 41.79 -8.20 -3.97
C GLU A 165 40.29 -8.37 -3.67
N ILE A 166 39.72 -9.48 -4.11
CA ILE A 166 38.27 -9.73 -4.03
C ILE A 166 37.99 -10.99 -3.20
N ALA A 167 37.31 -10.80 -2.08
CA ALA A 167 36.79 -11.89 -1.27
C ALA A 167 35.30 -12.16 -1.54
N ALA A 168 34.91 -13.43 -1.50
CA ALA A 168 33.50 -13.84 -1.48
C ALA A 168 32.86 -13.49 -0.13
N GLY A 169 31.56 -13.26 -0.12
CA GLY A 169 30.77 -12.75 1.00
C GLY A 169 30.84 -11.22 1.15
N GLU A 170 31.59 -10.55 0.28
CA GLU A 170 31.88 -9.12 0.43
C GLU A 170 31.21 -8.26 -0.64
N ARG A 171 31.16 -6.96 -0.35
CA ARG A 171 30.58 -5.95 -1.20
C ARG A 171 31.60 -4.84 -1.41
N TYR A 172 31.65 -4.29 -2.62
CA TYR A 172 32.64 -3.28 -2.97
C TYR A 172 32.03 -2.09 -3.72
N HIS A 173 32.58 -0.91 -3.46
CA HIS A 173 32.42 0.28 -4.26
C HIS A 173 33.61 0.41 -5.22
N ILE A 174 33.30 0.69 -6.48
CA ILE A 174 34.29 0.97 -7.53
C ILE A 174 33.91 2.30 -8.17
N ALA A 175 34.82 3.27 -8.07
CA ALA A 175 34.75 4.48 -8.88
C ALA A 175 35.80 4.36 -9.99
N GLU A 176 35.45 4.78 -11.20
CA GLU A 176 36.33 4.77 -12.37
C GLU A 176 37.65 5.49 -12.07
N GLY A 177 38.78 4.81 -12.28
CA GLY A 177 40.12 5.34 -11.98
C GLY A 177 40.50 5.34 -10.50
N GLU A 178 39.67 4.79 -9.61
CA GLU A 178 39.96 4.67 -8.18
C GLU A 178 40.19 3.21 -7.75
N VAL A 179 40.82 3.06 -6.59
CA VAL A 179 41.01 1.75 -5.95
C VAL A 179 39.69 1.12 -5.50
N LEU A 180 39.65 -0.21 -5.48
CA LEU A 180 38.56 -1.00 -4.93
C LEU A 180 38.35 -0.67 -3.44
N LYS A 181 37.13 -0.26 -3.06
CA LYS A 181 36.79 0.07 -1.66
C LYS A 181 35.77 -0.92 -1.13
N LYS A 182 36.12 -1.64 -0.07
CA LYS A 182 35.17 -2.52 0.63
C LYS A 182 34.01 -1.69 1.19
N ALA A 183 32.78 -2.10 0.89
CA ALA A 183 31.59 -1.47 1.44
C ALA A 183 31.43 -1.88 2.90
N SER A 184 31.03 -0.94 3.76
CA SER A 184 30.71 -1.27 5.14
C SER A 184 29.58 -2.29 5.19
N PRO A 185 29.67 -3.32 6.06
CA PRO A 185 28.56 -4.24 6.28
C PRO A 185 27.31 -3.44 6.63
N ARG A 186 26.16 -3.78 6.03
CA ARG A 186 24.90 -3.30 6.57
C ARG A 186 24.77 -3.88 7.97
N ALA A 187 24.41 -3.03 8.94
CA ALA A 187 24.02 -3.54 10.24
C ALA A 187 22.90 -4.56 10.00
N ALA A 188 23.11 -5.81 10.44
CA ALA A 188 22.11 -6.85 10.30
C ALA A 188 20.80 -6.29 10.83
N LEU A 189 19.83 -6.11 9.93
CA LEU A 189 18.57 -5.49 10.29
C LEU A 189 17.78 -6.53 11.07
N HIS A 190 18.03 -6.62 12.39
CA HIS A 190 17.11 -7.28 13.30
C HIS A 190 15.89 -6.38 13.38
N LEU A 191 14.98 -6.59 12.42
CA LEU A 191 13.61 -6.14 12.54
C LEU A 191 13.01 -6.91 13.71
N GLY A 192 13.18 -6.38 14.92
CA GLY A 192 12.23 -6.63 15.98
C GLY A 192 10.84 -6.28 15.44
N PRO A 193 9.76 -6.95 15.91
CA PRO A 193 8.43 -6.52 15.57
C PRO A 193 8.37 -5.02 15.82
N ALA A 194 8.03 -4.23 14.80
CA ALA A 194 7.73 -2.84 15.04
C ALA A 194 6.71 -2.82 16.17
N ARG A 195 7.03 -2.21 17.31
CA ARG A 195 5.99 -1.81 18.27
C ARG A 195 5.29 -0.62 17.64
N GLN A 196 4.65 -0.84 16.49
CA GLN A 196 3.33 -0.27 16.32
C GLN A 196 2.60 -0.70 17.58
N ARG A 197 2.06 0.25 18.35
CA ARG A 197 0.87 -0.12 19.11
C ARG A 197 -0.03 -0.71 18.04
N PRO A 198 -0.45 -1.99 18.15
CA PRO A 198 -1.58 -2.41 17.36
C PRO A 198 -2.67 -1.44 17.79
N ILE A 199 -2.96 -0.44 16.96
CA ILE A 199 -4.35 -0.14 16.73
C ILE A 199 -4.80 -1.49 16.21
N ALA A 200 -5.46 -2.29 17.07
CA ALA A 200 -6.11 -3.50 16.62
C ALA A 200 -6.77 -3.13 15.29
N PRO A 201 -6.63 -3.90 14.20
CA PRO A 201 -7.35 -3.61 12.98
C PRO A 201 -8.82 -3.57 13.39
N GLN A 202 -9.28 -2.36 13.67
CA GLN A 202 -10.66 -2.15 13.92
C GLN A 202 -11.17 -2.34 12.51
N SER A 203 -11.93 -3.40 12.27
CA SER A 203 -13.12 -3.16 11.47
C SER A 203 -13.74 -1.95 12.16
N PRO A 204 -13.58 -0.76 11.55
CA PRO A 204 -13.55 -0.46 10.12
C PRO A 204 -12.20 -0.03 9.52
N GLU A 205 -12.04 -0.17 8.20
CA GLU A 205 -10.95 0.50 7.46
C GLU A 205 -11.01 2.01 7.74
N GLN A 206 -10.20 2.48 8.68
CA GLN A 206 -10.08 3.87 9.08
C GLN A 206 -9.14 4.57 8.12
N MET A 207 -9.55 5.74 7.65
CA MET A 207 -8.74 6.63 6.86
C MET A 207 -8.80 8.03 7.46
N VAL A 208 -7.74 8.41 8.18
CA VAL A 208 -7.53 9.80 8.60
C VAL A 208 -6.94 10.57 7.41
N LEU A 209 -7.54 11.71 7.08
CA LEU A 209 -7.12 12.51 5.95
C LEU A 209 -5.94 13.41 6.34
N PRO A 210 -4.89 13.53 5.50
CA PRO A 210 -3.76 14.42 5.77
C PRO A 210 -4.15 15.91 5.77
N GLY A 211 -5.32 16.24 5.21
CA GLY A 211 -5.88 17.57 5.21
C GLY A 211 -7.40 17.53 5.30
N ARG A 212 -7.98 18.61 5.83
CA ARG A 212 -9.42 18.73 6.01
C ARG A 212 -10.12 19.08 4.71
N ILE A 213 -11.18 18.35 4.38
CA ILE A 213 -11.93 18.55 3.14
C ILE A 213 -13.30 19.15 3.48
N PRO A 214 -13.64 20.36 2.99
CA PRO A 214 -14.99 20.89 3.14
C PRO A 214 -16.02 19.88 2.62
N LEU A 215 -16.99 19.50 3.44
CA LEU A 215 -18.05 18.60 3.00
C LEU A 215 -18.86 19.30 1.90
N PRO A 216 -19.10 18.69 0.73
CA PRO A 216 -20.00 19.25 -0.29
C PRO A 216 -21.40 19.45 0.30
N GLU A 217 -22.28 20.18 -0.38
CA GLU A 217 -23.65 20.39 0.11
C GLU A 217 -24.30 19.05 0.46
N PHE A 218 -24.55 18.87 1.75
CA PHE A 218 -25.01 17.62 2.32
C PHE A 218 -26.36 17.85 3.00
N ARG A 219 -27.37 17.15 2.51
CA ARG A 219 -28.77 17.29 2.90
C ARG A 219 -29.35 15.94 3.23
N TYR A 220 -30.23 15.94 4.23
CA TYR A 220 -30.95 14.77 4.70
C TYR A 220 -32.38 15.15 5.09
N ILE A 221 -33.29 14.18 5.12
CA ILE A 221 -34.65 14.34 5.60
C ILE A 221 -34.66 13.85 7.06
N PRO A 222 -34.82 14.73 8.06
CA PRO A 222 -34.86 14.31 9.45
C PRO A 222 -36.02 13.35 9.73
N ALA A 223 -35.85 12.44 10.69
CA ALA A 223 -36.91 11.52 11.09
C ALA A 223 -38.20 12.29 11.47
N GLY A 224 -39.34 11.86 10.92
CA GLY A 224 -40.64 12.51 11.13
C GLY A 224 -40.86 13.81 10.37
N LYS A 225 -39.91 14.27 9.54
CA LYS A 225 -40.05 15.47 8.69
C LYS A 225 -40.20 15.11 7.21
N MET A 226 -40.74 16.05 6.44
CA MET A 226 -40.91 15.94 4.99
C MET A 226 -39.85 16.71 4.20
N GLU A 227 -39.30 17.78 4.78
CA GLU A 227 -38.36 18.67 4.11
C GLU A 227 -36.90 18.29 4.41
N ALA A 228 -36.04 18.49 3.41
CA ALA A 228 -34.62 18.21 3.54
C ALA A 228 -33.89 19.36 4.26
N ALA A 229 -33.21 19.04 5.35
CA ALA A 229 -32.34 19.94 6.10
C ALA A 229 -30.88 19.80 5.62
N GLY A 230 -30.13 20.90 5.65
CA GLY A 230 -28.68 20.90 5.45
C GLY A 230 -27.93 20.61 6.74
N ILE A 231 -26.64 20.30 6.62
CA ILE A 231 -25.73 20.18 7.77
C ILE A 231 -25.09 21.56 8.02
N SER A 232 -25.56 22.25 9.05
CA SER A 232 -25.02 23.55 9.46
C SER A 232 -23.73 23.39 10.27
N ARG A 233 -22.91 24.45 10.30
CA ARG A 233 -21.77 24.55 11.23
C ARG A 233 -22.25 24.44 12.68
N GLY A 234 -21.40 23.87 13.52
CA GLY A 234 -21.67 23.68 14.95
C GLY A 234 -20.43 23.98 15.77
N GLU A 235 -20.58 23.97 17.09
CA GLU A 235 -19.46 24.20 18.03
C GLU A 235 -18.70 22.90 18.36
N LYS A 236 -19.23 21.76 17.89
CA LYS A 236 -18.78 20.42 18.21
C LYS A 236 -18.48 19.64 16.92
N PRO A 237 -17.50 18.72 16.93
CA PRO A 237 -17.32 17.78 15.83
C PRO A 237 -18.57 16.93 15.63
N LEU A 238 -18.79 16.47 14.40
CA LEU A 238 -19.96 15.69 14.01
C LEU A 238 -19.55 14.37 13.37
N LEU A 239 -20.09 13.28 13.89
CA LEU A 239 -20.06 11.98 13.25
C LEU A 239 -21.36 11.76 12.47
N ILE A 240 -21.26 11.60 11.15
CA ILE A 240 -22.37 11.12 10.32
C ILE A 240 -22.16 9.62 10.09
N THR A 241 -23.05 8.77 10.56
CA THR A 241 -23.06 7.34 10.21
C THR A 241 -24.14 7.08 9.16
N LEU A 242 -23.77 6.45 8.05
CA LEU A 242 -24.70 5.95 7.05
C LEU A 242 -24.99 4.48 7.30
N PHE A 243 -26.27 4.13 7.39
CA PHE A 243 -26.69 2.77 7.75
C PHE A 243 -27.88 2.28 6.91
N SER A 244 -28.12 0.96 6.96
CA SER A 244 -29.33 0.34 6.43
C SER A 244 -30.04 -0.44 7.54
N GLY A 245 -31.37 -0.47 7.52
CA GLY A 245 -32.14 -1.24 8.50
C GLY A 245 -31.99 -2.76 8.38
N THR A 246 -31.49 -3.27 7.26
CA THR A 246 -31.26 -4.70 7.00
C THR A 246 -29.80 -5.13 7.20
N CYS A 247 -28.94 -4.20 7.64
CA CYS A 247 -27.51 -4.42 7.82
C CYS A 247 -27.21 -4.86 9.27
N GLU A 248 -26.66 -6.06 9.44
CA GLU A 248 -26.31 -6.64 10.75
C GLU A 248 -25.23 -5.83 11.46
N SER A 249 -24.14 -5.49 10.75
CA SER A 249 -23.06 -4.64 11.30
C SER A 249 -23.57 -3.27 11.75
N CYS A 250 -24.56 -2.71 11.05
CA CYS A 250 -25.19 -1.45 11.40
C CYS A 250 -26.05 -1.58 12.67
N THR A 251 -26.67 -2.75 12.86
CA THR A 251 -27.45 -3.04 14.06
C THR A 251 -26.55 -3.02 15.30
N GLU A 252 -25.43 -3.73 15.24
CA GLU A 252 -24.45 -3.74 16.33
C GLU A 252 -23.87 -2.35 16.62
N GLU A 253 -23.53 -1.59 15.58
CA GLU A 253 -22.98 -0.23 15.68
C GLU A 253 -23.96 0.73 16.38
N LEU A 254 -25.22 0.78 15.95
CA LEU A 254 -26.22 1.68 16.55
C LEU A 254 -26.54 1.29 18.01
N HIS A 255 -26.61 -0.01 18.31
CA HIS A 255 -26.74 -0.47 19.70
C HIS A 255 -25.52 -0.09 20.56
N GLN A 256 -24.31 -0.11 19.99
CA GLN A 256 -23.10 0.30 20.69
C GLN A 256 -23.12 1.80 21.00
N PHE A 257 -23.45 2.65 20.01
CA PHE A 257 -23.58 4.09 20.23
C PHE A 257 -24.67 4.43 21.25
N ALA A 258 -25.78 3.69 21.27
CA ALA A 258 -26.82 3.87 22.29
C ALA A 258 -26.33 3.49 23.70
N ARG A 259 -25.51 2.44 23.85
CA ARG A 259 -24.91 2.07 25.15
C ARG A 259 -23.87 3.08 25.62
N ASP A 260 -23.12 3.68 24.69
CA ASP A 260 -22.05 4.64 24.99
C ASP A 260 -22.51 6.11 24.96
N GLU A 261 -23.82 6.38 25.04
CA GLU A 261 -24.42 7.72 24.93
C GLU A 261 -23.72 8.78 25.79
N GLU A 262 -23.56 8.50 27.08
CA GLU A 262 -22.95 9.42 28.03
C GLU A 262 -21.48 9.70 27.71
N ARG A 263 -20.75 8.70 27.22
CA ARG A 263 -19.34 8.85 26.82
C ARG A 263 -19.22 9.75 25.59
N ILE A 264 -20.08 9.53 24.60
CA ILE A 264 -20.14 10.33 23.38
C ILE A 264 -20.49 11.80 23.70
N LYS A 265 -21.51 12.02 24.54
CA LYS A 265 -21.92 13.36 24.97
C LYS A 265 -20.81 14.08 25.75
N THR A 266 -20.17 13.38 26.68
CA THR A 266 -19.07 13.93 27.51
C THR A 266 -17.86 14.32 26.67
N ALA A 267 -17.54 13.55 25.63
CA ALA A 267 -16.49 13.88 24.68
C ALA A 267 -16.81 15.07 23.77
N GLY A 268 -18.03 15.61 23.84
CA GLY A 268 -18.45 16.75 23.03
C GLY A 268 -18.67 16.40 21.56
N LEU A 269 -18.97 15.13 21.24
CA LEU A 269 -19.26 14.69 19.87
C LEU A 269 -20.76 14.75 19.57
N GLU A 270 -21.12 15.33 18.43
CA GLU A 270 -22.45 15.19 17.84
C GLU A 270 -22.52 13.94 16.96
N VAL A 271 -23.65 13.24 16.97
CA VAL A 271 -23.87 12.05 16.13
C VAL A 271 -25.15 12.22 15.33
N LEU A 272 -25.10 11.87 14.04
CA LEU A 272 -26.24 11.87 13.12
C LEU A 272 -26.27 10.54 12.35
N ALA A 273 -27.35 9.76 12.52
CA ALA A 273 -27.54 8.51 11.79
C ALA A 273 -28.44 8.70 10.56
N LEU A 274 -27.94 8.44 9.37
CA LEU A 274 -28.70 8.59 8.13
C LEU A 274 -28.90 7.25 7.42
N SER A 275 -30.15 6.89 7.22
CA SER A 275 -30.52 5.70 6.45
C SER A 275 -30.25 5.90 4.96
N VAL A 276 -29.74 4.85 4.31
CA VAL A 276 -29.59 4.75 2.85
C VAL A 276 -30.71 3.93 2.19
N ASP A 277 -31.68 3.40 2.95
CA ASP A 277 -32.65 2.43 2.45
C ASP A 277 -33.43 2.98 1.26
N LYS A 278 -33.85 4.26 1.31
CA LYS A 278 -34.59 4.92 0.22
C LYS A 278 -33.79 5.10 -1.09
N LEU A 279 -32.48 4.85 -1.10
CA LEU A 279 -31.65 4.92 -2.30
C LEU A 279 -31.72 3.65 -3.14
N VAL A 280 -32.07 2.52 -2.53
CA VAL A 280 -32.06 1.20 -3.17
C VAL A 280 -33.48 0.82 -3.53
N ALA A 281 -33.76 0.66 -4.82
CA ALA A 281 -35.07 0.20 -5.28
C ALA A 281 -35.39 -1.19 -4.71
N GLY A 282 -36.56 -1.32 -4.08
CA GLY A 282 -37.02 -2.60 -3.50
C GLY A 282 -36.54 -2.89 -2.07
N SER A 283 -35.87 -1.94 -1.41
CA SER A 283 -35.53 -2.08 0.02
C SER A 283 -36.75 -1.89 0.93
N ASP A 284 -36.72 -2.45 2.14
CA ASP A 284 -37.75 -2.16 3.16
C ASP A 284 -37.52 -0.74 3.71
N HIS A 285 -38.28 0.22 3.19
CA HIS A 285 -38.22 1.63 3.60
C HIS A 285 -38.55 1.86 5.09
N LEU A 286 -39.13 0.88 5.78
CA LEU A 286 -39.43 0.95 7.21
C LEU A 286 -38.34 0.31 8.08
N ALA A 287 -37.41 -0.47 7.49
CA ALA A 287 -36.40 -1.21 8.24
C ALA A 287 -35.52 -0.28 9.08
N ALA A 288 -35.05 0.83 8.52
CA ALA A 288 -34.25 1.80 9.28
C ALA A 288 -34.99 2.37 10.50
N GLY A 289 -36.27 2.72 10.35
CA GLY A 289 -37.08 3.22 11.47
C GLY A 289 -37.27 2.19 12.58
N LYS A 290 -37.47 0.91 12.20
CA LYS A 290 -37.53 -0.21 13.15
C LYS A 290 -36.21 -0.36 13.89
N LEU A 291 -35.08 -0.29 13.19
CA LEU A 291 -33.76 -0.42 13.79
C LEU A 291 -33.43 0.73 14.76
N ILE A 292 -33.71 1.97 14.39
CA ILE A 292 -33.55 3.13 15.29
C ILE A 292 -34.37 2.96 16.57
N THR A 293 -35.61 2.50 16.44
CA THR A 293 -36.48 2.25 17.59
C THR A 293 -35.97 1.09 18.46
N ALA A 294 -35.59 -0.03 17.83
CA ALA A 294 -35.10 -1.23 18.53
C ALA A 294 -33.77 -0.99 19.26
N SER A 295 -32.89 -0.17 18.66
CA SER A 295 -31.63 0.23 19.27
C SER A 295 -31.76 1.25 20.38
N LYS A 296 -32.95 1.85 20.56
CA LYS A 296 -33.17 3.00 21.45
C LYS A 296 -32.16 4.10 21.18
N PHE A 297 -31.89 4.36 19.91
CA PHE A 297 -30.83 5.27 19.49
C PHE A 297 -31.10 6.70 19.98
N PRO A 298 -30.21 7.31 20.79
CA PRO A 298 -30.52 8.56 21.49
C PRO A 298 -30.21 9.83 20.69
N PHE A 299 -29.60 9.69 19.52
CA PHE A 299 -29.14 10.81 18.70
C PHE A 299 -30.07 11.08 17.51
N PRO A 300 -29.98 12.26 16.86
CA PRO A 300 -30.72 12.57 15.65
C PRO A 300 -30.55 11.50 14.56
N SER A 301 -31.63 11.20 13.86
CA SER A 301 -31.64 10.29 12.71
C SER A 301 -32.47 10.83 11.56
N GLY A 302 -32.27 10.26 10.37
CA GLY A 302 -33.01 10.64 9.17
C GLY A 302 -32.67 9.77 7.96
N THR A 303 -32.99 10.26 6.77
CA THR A 303 -32.65 9.60 5.50
C THR A 303 -31.77 10.53 4.67
N ILE A 304 -30.67 10.01 4.12
CA ILE A 304 -29.85 10.77 3.18
C ILE A 304 -30.64 11.06 1.89
N THR A 305 -30.42 12.23 1.29
CA THR A 305 -30.99 12.53 -0.04
C THR A 305 -30.19 11.85 -1.17
N PRO A 306 -30.82 11.51 -2.32
CA PRO A 306 -30.09 10.96 -3.47
C PRO A 306 -28.92 11.83 -3.93
N LEU A 307 -29.11 13.15 -3.98
CA LEU A 307 -28.07 14.09 -4.38
C LEU A 307 -26.87 14.05 -3.43
N SER A 308 -27.10 14.01 -2.11
CA SER A 308 -26.01 13.91 -1.13
C SER A 308 -25.31 12.56 -1.15
N ALA A 309 -26.04 11.48 -1.47
CA ALA A 309 -25.42 10.18 -1.70
C ALA A 309 -24.50 10.19 -2.92
N ASP A 310 -24.88 10.88 -4.01
CA ASP A 310 -24.03 11.06 -5.19
C ASP A 310 -22.82 11.97 -4.92
N HIS A 311 -22.99 13.04 -4.14
CA HIS A 311 -21.87 13.86 -3.67
C HIS A 311 -20.87 13.03 -2.84
N LEU A 312 -21.36 12.17 -1.94
CA LEU A 312 -20.51 11.26 -1.18
C LEU A 312 -19.79 10.26 -2.10
N ARG A 313 -20.48 9.67 -3.07
CA ARG A 313 -19.85 8.79 -4.06
C ARG A 313 -18.74 9.50 -4.82
N PHE A 314 -18.97 10.74 -5.23
CA PHE A 314 -17.96 11.53 -5.94
C PHE A 314 -16.75 11.83 -5.04
N LEU A 315 -17.00 12.27 -3.79
CA LEU A 315 -15.96 12.51 -2.81
C LEU A 315 -15.09 11.27 -2.57
N LEU A 316 -15.70 10.11 -2.31
CA LEU A 316 -14.97 8.85 -2.13
C LEU A 316 -14.22 8.44 -3.41
N LYS A 317 -14.79 8.68 -4.60
CA LYS A 317 -14.10 8.45 -5.88
C LYS A 317 -12.88 9.35 -6.10
N SER A 318 -12.89 10.55 -5.53
CA SER A 318 -11.74 11.46 -5.58
C SER A 318 -10.66 11.10 -4.58
N LEU A 319 -11.00 10.40 -3.49
CA LEU A 319 -10.07 9.99 -2.45
C LEU A 319 -9.40 8.63 -2.72
N TYR A 320 -10.08 7.72 -3.42
CA TYR A 320 -9.56 6.37 -3.67
C TYR A 320 -9.28 6.14 -5.16
N ASP A 321 -8.09 5.63 -5.49
CA ASP A 321 -7.71 5.20 -6.84
C ASP A 321 -8.61 4.07 -7.40
N PHE A 322 -9.17 3.24 -6.51
CA PHE A 322 -10.08 2.14 -6.81
C PHE A 322 -11.38 2.28 -6.00
N PRO A 323 -12.27 3.19 -6.38
CA PRO A 323 -13.43 3.47 -5.57
C PRO A 323 -14.47 2.37 -5.73
N ALA A 324 -14.53 1.47 -4.75
CA ALA A 324 -15.70 0.64 -4.56
C ALA A 324 -16.93 1.55 -4.38
N SER A 325 -18.11 1.10 -4.83
CA SER A 325 -19.35 1.66 -4.30
C SER A 325 -19.30 1.58 -2.77
N PHE A 326 -19.61 2.68 -2.07
CA PHE A 326 -19.59 2.64 -0.61
C PHE A 326 -20.60 1.59 -0.11
N SER A 327 -20.19 0.81 0.88
CA SER A 327 -21.03 -0.11 1.63
C SER A 327 -21.37 0.50 2.98
N VAL A 328 -22.53 0.15 3.53
CA VAL A 328 -22.90 0.51 4.91
C VAL A 328 -22.49 -0.61 5.88
N PRO A 329 -22.10 -0.29 7.13
CA PRO A 329 -22.00 1.07 7.66
C PRO A 329 -20.75 1.80 7.14
N ILE A 330 -20.90 3.10 6.92
CA ILE A 330 -19.79 4.02 6.63
C ILE A 330 -20.00 5.27 7.47
N SER A 331 -18.96 5.67 8.21
CA SER A 331 -19.02 6.84 9.08
C SER A 331 -18.05 7.92 8.61
N LEU A 332 -18.47 9.16 8.72
CA LEU A 332 -17.72 10.37 8.34
C LEU A 332 -17.55 11.24 9.58
N LEU A 333 -16.31 11.54 9.97
CA LEU A 333 -16.01 12.42 11.09
C LEU A 333 -15.59 13.81 10.58
N LEU A 334 -16.36 14.79 11.03
CA LEU A 334 -16.28 16.19 10.65
C LEU A 334 -15.84 17.02 11.84
N ASP A 335 -15.04 18.05 11.59
CA ASP A 335 -14.74 19.07 12.59
C ASP A 335 -15.91 20.03 12.83
N GLU A 336 -15.67 21.00 13.70
CA GLU A 336 -16.61 22.05 14.09
C GLU A 336 -17.06 22.88 12.87
N GLU A 337 -16.17 23.10 11.90
CA GLU A 337 -16.46 23.80 10.64
C GLU A 337 -17.11 22.92 9.57
N ARG A 338 -17.41 21.66 9.86
CA ARG A 338 -17.96 20.64 8.93
C ARG A 338 -17.02 20.26 7.80
N ARG A 339 -15.72 20.23 8.08
CA ARG A 339 -14.70 19.69 7.20
C ARG A 339 -14.40 18.25 7.61
N LEU A 340 -14.44 17.35 6.63
CA LEU A 340 -14.14 15.95 6.78
C LEU A 340 -12.67 15.76 7.08
N PHE A 341 -12.35 14.96 8.10
CA PHE A 341 -10.97 14.62 8.44
C PHE A 341 -10.75 13.14 8.76
N ALA A 342 -11.80 12.34 8.95
CA ALA A 342 -11.68 10.87 8.98
C ALA A 342 -12.90 10.17 8.35
N ILE A 343 -12.64 9.03 7.70
CA ILE A 343 -13.64 8.13 7.12
C ILE A 343 -13.45 6.73 7.72
N TYR A 344 -14.54 6.07 8.06
CA TYR A 344 -14.56 4.70 8.58
C TYR A 344 -15.42 3.84 7.68
N ARG A 345 -14.84 2.81 7.05
CA ARG A 345 -15.58 1.86 6.20
C ARG A 345 -15.80 0.54 6.93
N GLY A 346 -17.06 0.22 7.21
CA GLY A 346 -17.46 -0.88 8.09
C GLY A 346 -17.86 -0.39 9.48
N ARG A 347 -18.16 -1.34 10.37
CA ARG A 347 -18.57 -1.05 11.76
C ARG A 347 -17.46 -0.30 12.48
N VAL A 348 -17.76 0.79 13.19
CA VAL A 348 -16.79 1.54 13.99
C VAL A 348 -17.03 1.38 15.49
N SER A 349 -15.96 1.26 16.28
CA SER A 349 -16.08 1.29 17.75
C SER A 349 -16.12 2.73 18.27
N THR A 350 -16.83 2.93 19.37
CA THR A 350 -16.85 4.22 20.07
C THR A 350 -15.46 4.64 20.52
N ASP A 351 -14.60 3.70 20.94
CA ASP A 351 -13.25 4.01 21.42
C ASP A 351 -12.40 4.65 20.33
N LEU A 352 -12.49 4.16 19.09
CA LEU A 352 -11.76 4.72 17.96
C LEU A 352 -12.27 6.11 17.58
N ILE A 353 -13.59 6.28 17.54
CA ILE A 353 -14.18 7.60 17.26
C ILE A 353 -13.74 8.61 18.31
N LEU A 354 -13.82 8.26 19.60
CA LEU A 354 -13.47 9.19 20.67
C LEU A 354 -11.97 9.51 20.70
N HIS A 355 -11.11 8.55 20.33
CA HIS A 355 -9.70 8.82 20.08
C HIS A 355 -9.53 9.86 18.97
N ASP A 356 -10.21 9.70 17.84
CA ASP A 356 -10.04 10.58 16.68
C ASP A 356 -10.64 11.98 16.88
N VAL A 357 -11.74 12.06 17.65
CA VAL A 357 -12.38 13.33 18.04
C VAL A 357 -11.39 14.26 18.75
N ALA A 358 -10.44 13.71 19.52
CA ALA A 358 -9.41 14.52 20.17
C ALA A 358 -8.54 15.30 19.16
N PHE A 359 -8.53 14.91 17.89
CA PHE A 359 -7.80 15.57 16.81
C PHE A 359 -8.66 16.49 15.93
N SER A 360 -9.93 16.76 16.29
CA SER A 360 -10.77 17.70 15.53
C SER A 360 -10.11 19.09 15.37
N LYS A 361 -9.35 19.51 16.38
CA LYS A 361 -8.58 20.78 16.42
C LYS A 361 -7.09 20.63 16.12
N ALA A 362 -6.63 19.45 15.69
CA ALA A 362 -5.22 19.22 15.37
C ALA A 362 -4.76 20.11 14.20
N ASN A 363 -3.53 20.60 14.23
CA ASN A 363 -2.98 21.33 13.08
C ASN A 363 -2.69 20.37 11.90
N ASP A 364 -2.43 20.91 10.71
CA ASP A 364 -2.23 20.10 9.49
C ASP A 364 -1.03 19.15 9.59
N ASN A 365 0.03 19.52 10.32
CA ASN A 365 1.17 18.62 10.55
C ASN A 365 0.76 17.42 11.43
N GLN A 366 -0.02 17.66 12.47
CA GLN A 366 -0.53 16.60 13.35
C GLN A 366 -1.47 15.65 12.60
N LEU A 367 -2.36 16.17 11.74
CA LEU A 367 -3.22 15.32 10.89
C LEU A 367 -2.42 14.51 9.87
N ARG A 368 -1.43 15.12 9.21
CA ARG A 368 -0.51 14.43 8.30
C ARG A 368 0.19 13.27 9.01
N ASP A 369 0.68 13.49 10.22
CA ASP A 369 1.41 12.45 10.96
C ASP A 369 0.47 11.30 11.41
N LEU A 370 -0.82 11.58 11.61
CA LEU A 370 -1.86 10.58 11.91
C LEU A 370 -2.34 9.80 10.67
N SER A 371 -2.22 10.37 9.47
CA SER A 371 -2.61 9.70 8.21
C SER A 371 -1.65 8.58 7.75
N VAL A 372 -0.54 8.35 8.45
CA VAL A 372 0.42 7.29 8.10
C VAL A 372 -0.15 5.92 8.52
N PRO A 373 -0.14 4.86 7.67
CA PRO A 373 0.70 4.70 6.48
C PRO A 373 0.03 5.00 5.14
N PHE A 374 -1.14 5.64 5.09
CA PHE A 374 -1.92 5.82 3.88
C PHE A 374 -2.31 7.30 3.64
N PRO A 375 -1.66 8.01 2.70
CA PRO A 375 -2.24 9.19 2.07
C PRO A 375 -3.38 8.83 1.12
#